data_AF-X0SHK6-F1
#
_entry.id   AF-X0SHK6-F1
#
_cell.length_a   1.000
_cell.length_b   1.000
_cell.length_c   1.000
_cell.angle_alpha   90.00
_cell.angle_beta   90.00
_cell.angle_gamma   90.00
#
_symmetry.space_group_name_H-M   'P 1'
#
loop_
_entity.id
_entity.type
_entity.pdbx_description
1 polymer ?
#
loop_
_entity_poly.entity_id
_entity_poly.type
_entity_poly.pdbx_seq_one_letter_code
_entity_poly.pdbx_strand_id
1 'polypeptide(L)'
;AKAILDLPRTLELLETLGIPVIGWKTDEFPAFFSRESGLPVSSRVDTPIEAAALILSQWDMGLGSGVLICVPCPEDDAVPIKIVDEAFVQAEDEAHSSGVQGKDLTPFLLNRMADLSQGATLQANLSLLQNNARVAALIAKAIV
;
A
#
# COMPACT_ATOMS: atom_id res chain seq x y z
N ALA A 1 -2.33 -0.55 1.73
CA ALA A 1 -1.82 -1.05 3.05
C ALA A 1 -1.05 -2.35 2.81
N LYS A 2 -0.42 -3.01 3.81
CA LYS A 2 0.21 -4.34 3.57
C LYS A 2 -0.87 -5.35 3.13
N ALA A 3 -0.49 -6.29 2.25
CA ALA A 3 -1.42 -7.29 1.68
C ALA A 3 -2.10 -8.20 2.73
N ILE A 4 -1.52 -8.32 3.92
CA ILE A 4 -2.01 -9.15 5.02
C ILE A 4 -3.13 -8.48 5.87
N LEU A 5 -3.63 -7.32 5.44
CA LEU A 5 -4.59 -6.50 6.19
C LEU A 5 -5.93 -6.43 5.46
N ASP A 6 -6.98 -6.15 6.22
CA ASP A 6 -8.32 -5.87 5.70
C ASP A 6 -8.36 -4.48 5.05
N LEU A 7 -8.25 -4.43 3.72
CA LEU A 7 -8.20 -3.18 2.97
C LEU A 7 -9.50 -2.37 3.06
N PRO A 8 -10.71 -2.96 2.90
CA PRO A 8 -11.96 -2.22 3.10
C PRO A 8 -12.05 -1.56 4.48
N ARG A 9 -11.79 -2.30 5.57
CA ARG A 9 -11.80 -1.72 6.92
C ARG A 9 -10.72 -0.67 7.14
N THR A 10 -9.58 -0.81 6.47
CA THR A 10 -8.53 0.20 6.51
C THR A 10 -9.02 1.51 5.90
N LEU A 11 -9.68 1.47 4.74
CA LEU A 11 -10.23 2.67 4.09
C LEU A 11 -11.31 3.34 4.95
N GLU A 12 -12.25 2.56 5.50
CA GLU A 12 -13.29 3.07 6.41
C GLU A 12 -12.69 3.80 7.62
N LEU A 13 -11.62 3.25 8.20
CA LEU A 13 -10.94 3.88 9.33
C LEU A 13 -10.20 5.16 8.92
N LEU A 14 -9.54 5.17 7.77
CA LEU A 14 -8.87 6.37 7.25
C LEU A 14 -9.87 7.49 6.97
N GLU A 15 -11.04 7.16 6.41
CA GLU A 15 -12.14 8.10 6.21
C GLU A 15 -12.65 8.67 7.53
N THR A 16 -12.91 7.80 8.52
CA THR A 16 -13.35 8.19 9.87
C THR A 16 -12.37 9.16 10.53
N LEU A 17 -11.06 8.96 10.30
CA LEU A 17 -10.00 9.81 10.83
C LEU A 17 -9.74 11.09 10.01
N GLY A 18 -10.47 11.31 8.92
CA GLY A 18 -10.28 12.46 8.03
C GLY A 18 -8.93 12.45 7.32
N ILE A 19 -8.37 11.26 7.04
CA ILE A 19 -7.11 11.07 6.32
C ILE A 19 -7.43 10.86 4.84
N PRO A 20 -7.16 11.84 3.96
CA PRO A 20 -7.39 11.67 2.53
C PRO A 20 -6.48 10.60 1.94
N VAL A 21 -7.07 9.70 1.15
CA VAL A 21 -6.38 8.63 0.43
C VAL A 21 -6.28 9.01 -1.04
N ILE A 22 -5.06 9.30 -1.50
CA ILE A 22 -4.80 9.86 -2.83
C ILE A 22 -4.06 8.86 -3.69
N GLY A 23 -4.60 8.49 -4.84
CA GLY A 23 -3.95 7.61 -5.81
C GLY A 23 -2.92 8.34 -6.66
N TRP A 24 -1.69 7.83 -6.70
CA TRP A 24 -0.66 8.29 -7.64
C TRP A 24 -0.85 7.61 -8.99
N LYS A 25 -1.38 8.35 -9.97
CA LYS A 25 -1.69 7.87 -11.33
C LYS A 25 -2.62 6.65 -11.35
N THR A 26 -3.48 6.54 -10.34
CA THR A 26 -4.43 5.43 -10.18
C THR A 26 -5.69 5.94 -9.51
N ASP A 27 -6.81 5.32 -9.84
CA ASP A 27 -8.12 5.55 -9.22
C ASP A 27 -8.43 4.48 -8.15
N GLU A 28 -7.50 3.56 -7.92
CA GLU A 28 -7.63 2.45 -6.97
C GLU A 28 -6.59 2.48 -5.84
N PHE A 29 -7.00 1.99 -4.67
CA PHE A 29 -6.18 1.80 -3.49
C PHE A 29 -5.31 0.54 -3.67
N PRO A 30 -3.98 0.64 -3.89
CA PRO A 30 -3.18 -0.52 -4.26
C PRO A 30 -3.06 -1.55 -3.13
N ALA A 31 -3.13 -2.83 -3.49
CA ALA A 31 -3.06 -3.98 -2.58
C ALA A 31 -1.61 -4.46 -2.34
N PHE A 32 -0.69 -3.51 -2.13
CA PHE A 32 0.72 -3.76 -1.83
C PHE A 32 1.49 -4.44 -2.98
N PHE A 33 1.48 -5.78 -3.05
CA PHE A 33 2.14 -6.56 -4.10
C PHE A 33 1.37 -6.51 -5.41
N SER A 34 0.04 -6.40 -5.31
CA SER A 34 -0.86 -6.27 -6.46
C SER A 34 -1.15 -4.80 -6.72
N ARG A 35 -1.25 -4.45 -7.99
CA ARG A 35 -1.57 -3.08 -8.42
C ARG A 35 -3.00 -2.68 -8.11
N GLU A 36 -3.91 -3.62 -8.30
CA GLU A 36 -5.35 -3.43 -8.22
C GLU A 36 -5.89 -4.12 -6.97
N SER A 37 -6.88 -3.49 -6.35
CA SER A 37 -7.65 -4.07 -5.24
C SER A 37 -9.15 -4.02 -5.50
N GLY A 38 -9.59 -3.29 -6.53
CA GLY A 38 -10.99 -2.97 -6.78
C GLY A 38 -11.57 -1.95 -5.80
N LEU A 39 -10.78 -1.38 -4.89
CA LEU A 39 -11.22 -0.37 -3.94
C LEU A 39 -10.82 1.03 -4.42
N PRO A 40 -11.74 2.01 -4.45
CA PRO A 40 -11.44 3.35 -4.93
C PRO A 40 -10.57 4.14 -3.93
N VAL A 41 -9.75 5.05 -4.44
CA VAL A 41 -9.17 6.14 -3.64
C VAL A 41 -10.13 7.33 -3.54
N SER A 42 -9.87 8.26 -2.63
CA SER A 42 -10.66 9.49 -2.50
C SER A 42 -10.46 10.44 -3.68
N SER A 43 -9.24 10.49 -4.23
CA SER A 43 -8.90 11.30 -5.41
C SER A 43 -7.62 10.80 -6.07
N ARG A 44 -7.42 11.18 -7.34
CA ARG A 44 -6.25 10.83 -8.13
C ARG A 44 -5.41 12.08 -8.42
N VAL A 45 -4.09 11.91 -8.39
CA VAL A 45 -3.11 12.89 -8.88
C VAL A 45 -2.17 12.23 -9.87
N ASP A 46 -1.83 12.93 -10.95
CA ASP A 46 -0.99 12.41 -12.03
C ASP A 46 0.42 13.03 -12.05
N THR A 47 0.62 14.14 -11.34
CA THR A 47 1.90 14.85 -11.31
C THR A 47 2.39 15.17 -9.88
N PRO A 48 3.72 15.35 -9.68
CA PRO A 48 4.24 15.74 -8.36
C PRO A 48 3.70 17.10 -7.90
N ILE A 49 3.39 17.99 -8.86
CA ILE A 49 2.88 19.34 -8.60
C ILE A 49 1.45 19.28 -8.06
N GLU A 50 0.59 18.45 -8.65
CA GLU A 50 -0.77 18.21 -8.14
C GLU A 50 -0.74 17.63 -6.72
N ALA A 51 0.11 16.63 -6.48
CA ALA A 51 0.27 16.03 -5.16
C ALA A 51 0.74 17.07 -4.12
N ALA A 52 1.75 17.88 -4.46
CA ALA A 52 2.26 18.94 -3.60
C ALA A 52 1.19 20.01 -3.30
N ALA A 53 0.44 20.46 -4.32
CA ALA A 53 -0.64 21.43 -4.14
C ALA A 53 -1.75 20.91 -3.23
N LEU A 54 -2.11 19.63 -3.35
CA LEU A 54 -3.09 18.98 -2.47
C LEU A 54 -2.59 18.93 -1.02
N ILE A 55 -1.34 18.52 -0.80
CA ILE A 55 -0.72 18.44 0.53
C ILE A 55 -0.68 19.83 1.19
N LEU A 56 -0.20 20.85 0.46
CA LEU A 56 -0.14 22.23 0.96
C LEU A 56 -1.53 22.77 1.30
N SER A 57 -2.53 22.52 0.44
CA SER A 57 -3.91 22.93 0.70
C SER A 57 -4.47 22.28 1.98
N GLN A 58 -4.16 21.00 2.22
CA GLN A 58 -4.59 20.32 3.44
C GLN A 58 -3.95 20.93 4.69
N TRP A 59 -2.67 21.32 4.62
CA TRP A 59 -1.97 21.98 5.72
C TRP A 59 -2.47 23.40 5.97
N ASP A 60 -2.73 24.18 4.92
CA ASP A 60 -3.23 25.55 5.01
C ASP A 60 -4.63 25.63 5.64
N MET A 61 -5.45 24.59 5.47
CA MET A 61 -6.75 24.48 6.12
C MET A 61 -6.65 24.17 7.63
N GLY A 62 -5.46 23.93 8.16
CA GLY A 62 -5.25 23.57 9.57
C GLY A 62 -5.81 22.20 9.95
N LEU A 63 -6.02 21.32 8.96
CA LEU A 63 -6.46 19.95 9.19
C LEU A 63 -5.27 19.17 9.77
N GLY A 64 -5.38 18.72 11.03
CA GLY A 64 -4.30 18.04 11.76
C GLY A 64 -4.03 16.59 11.32
N SER A 65 -4.69 16.10 10.27
CA SER A 65 -4.44 14.79 9.67
C SER A 65 -3.26 14.83 8.70
N GLY A 66 -2.74 13.66 8.31
CA GLY A 66 -1.80 13.53 7.20
C GLY A 66 -2.50 13.20 5.89
N VAL A 67 -1.78 13.30 4.77
CA VAL A 67 -2.21 12.80 3.45
C VAL A 67 -1.57 11.44 3.18
N LEU A 68 -2.37 10.45 2.75
CA LEU A 68 -1.85 9.17 2.30
C LEU A 68 -1.75 9.11 0.77
N ILE A 69 -0.53 9.21 0.23
CA ILE A 69 -0.27 8.99 -1.20
C ILE A 69 -0.06 7.49 -1.47
N CYS A 70 -0.93 6.93 -2.29
CA CYS A 70 -0.98 5.52 -2.65
C CYS A 70 -0.34 5.30 -4.02
N VAL A 71 0.85 4.70 -4.01
CA VAL A 71 1.63 4.41 -5.22
C VAL A 71 1.50 2.92 -5.57
N PRO A 72 1.01 2.56 -6.76
CA PRO A 72 0.94 1.15 -7.18
C PRO A 72 2.32 0.50 -7.29
N CYS A 73 2.39 -0.81 -7.06
CA CYS A 73 3.56 -1.62 -7.38
C CYS A 73 3.92 -1.46 -8.88
N PRO A 74 5.20 -1.33 -9.27
CA PRO A 74 5.59 -1.32 -10.68
C PRO A 74 5.05 -2.53 -11.44
N GLU A 75 4.62 -2.32 -12.68
CA GLU A 75 3.92 -3.33 -13.48
C GLU A 75 4.74 -4.60 -13.70
N ASP A 76 6.05 -4.45 -13.95
CA ASP A 76 6.97 -5.56 -14.20
C ASP A 76 7.20 -6.47 -12.98
N ASP A 77 7.00 -5.94 -11.77
CA ASP A 77 7.22 -6.67 -10.51
C ASP A 77 5.91 -6.98 -9.77
N ALA A 78 4.75 -6.57 -10.31
CA ALA A 78 3.47 -6.75 -9.65
C ALA A 78 3.07 -8.22 -9.61
N VAL A 79 2.56 -8.67 -8.46
CA VAL A 79 2.06 -10.04 -8.29
C VAL A 79 0.55 -10.05 -8.51
N PRO A 80 0.00 -10.99 -9.30
CA PRO A 80 -1.45 -11.16 -9.43
C PRO A 80 -2.13 -11.37 -8.07
N ILE A 81 -3.25 -10.68 -7.82
CA ILE A 81 -3.97 -10.74 -6.54
C ILE A 81 -4.31 -12.16 -6.11
N LYS A 82 -4.70 -13.02 -7.06
CA LYS A 82 -5.01 -14.42 -6.79
C LYS A 82 -3.83 -15.19 -6.18
N ILE A 83 -2.60 -14.94 -6.66
CA ILE A 83 -1.39 -15.58 -6.13
C ILE A 83 -1.09 -15.06 -4.72
N VAL A 84 -1.30 -13.77 -4.49
CA VAL A 84 -1.14 -13.14 -3.17
C VAL A 84 -2.13 -13.73 -2.16
N ASP A 85 -3.40 -13.86 -2.55
CA ASP A 85 -4.47 -14.38 -1.70
C ASP A 85 -4.25 -15.87 -1.37
N GLU A 86 -3.91 -16.70 -2.37
CA GLU A 86 -3.58 -18.11 -2.17
C GLU A 86 -2.39 -18.29 -1.21
N ALA A 87 -1.33 -17.48 -1.40
CA ALA A 87 -0.16 -17.50 -0.51
C ALA A 87 -0.50 -17.00 0.90
N PHE A 88 -1.37 -15.98 1.02
CA PHE A 88 -1.79 -15.44 2.31
C PHE A 88 -2.59 -16.45 3.12
N VAL A 89 -3.61 -17.07 2.52
CA VAL A 89 -4.45 -18.09 3.19
C VAL A 89 -3.60 -19.23 3.71
N GLN A 90 -2.69 -19.76 2.88
CA GLN A 90 -1.79 -20.82 3.33
C GLN A 90 -0.84 -20.36 4.44
N ALA A 91 -0.26 -19.16 4.32
CA ALA A 91 0.64 -18.63 5.35
C ALA A 91 -0.09 -18.39 6.69
N GLU A 92 -1.36 -17.97 6.65
CA GLU A 92 -2.19 -17.77 7.83
C GLU A 92 -2.52 -19.09 8.54
N ASP A 93 -2.90 -20.13 7.79
CA ASP A 93 -3.14 -21.47 8.32
C ASP A 93 -1.89 -22.06 8.99
N GLU A 94 -0.72 -21.87 8.37
CA GLU A 94 0.56 -22.32 8.90
C GLU A 94 0.98 -21.52 10.15
N ALA A 95 0.72 -20.22 10.18
CA ALA A 95 0.98 -19.36 11.34
C ALA A 95 0.12 -19.80 12.53
N HIS A 96 -1.17 -20.05 12.29
CA HIS A 96 -2.11 -20.51 13.30
C HIS A 96 -1.69 -21.89 13.85
N SER A 97 -1.38 -22.84 12.96
CA SER A 97 -0.92 -24.18 13.33
C SER A 97 0.39 -24.17 14.11
N SER A 98 1.25 -23.16 13.87
CA SER A 98 2.52 -22.96 14.55
C SER A 98 2.41 -22.09 15.81
N GLY A 99 1.21 -21.60 16.15
CA GLY A 99 0.97 -20.73 17.31
C GLY A 99 1.62 -19.35 17.21
N VAL A 100 1.95 -18.86 16.01
CA VAL A 100 2.58 -17.54 15.81
C VAL A 100 1.53 -16.45 15.98
N GLN A 101 1.79 -15.50 16.87
CA GLN A 101 0.81 -14.45 17.23
C GLN A 101 1.48 -13.12 17.54
N GLY A 102 0.66 -12.09 17.72
CA GLY A 102 1.11 -10.75 18.12
C GLY A 102 2.08 -10.13 17.11
N LYS A 103 3.16 -9.54 17.62
CA LYS A 103 4.16 -8.84 16.81
C LYS A 103 4.92 -9.75 15.83
N ASP A 104 4.94 -11.06 16.09
CA ASP A 104 5.70 -12.03 15.29
C ASP A 104 4.91 -12.54 14.09
N LEU A 105 3.59 -12.32 14.07
CA LEU A 105 2.70 -12.75 12.99
C LEU A 105 3.03 -12.07 11.65
N THR A 106 3.20 -10.75 11.64
CA THR A 106 3.48 -10.01 10.39
C THR A 106 4.80 -10.44 9.73
N PRO A 107 5.94 -10.51 10.44
CA PRO A 107 7.18 -11.03 9.86
C PRO A 107 7.05 -12.46 9.33
N PHE A 108 6.34 -13.33 10.07
CA PHE A 108 6.11 -14.71 9.64
C PHE A 108 5.33 -14.77 8.32
N LEU A 109 4.19 -14.08 8.24
CA LEU A 109 3.33 -14.08 7.06
C LEU A 109 4.08 -13.58 5.82
N LEU A 110 4.81 -12.47 5.95
CA LEU A 110 5.55 -11.89 4.80
C LEU A 110 6.66 -12.82 4.31
N ASN A 111 7.43 -13.43 5.23
CA ASN A 111 8.47 -14.40 4.85
C ASN A 111 7.84 -15.62 4.18
N ARG A 112 6.75 -16.13 4.75
CA ARG A 112 6.12 -17.33 4.22
C ARG A 112 5.48 -17.10 2.84
N MET A 113 4.84 -15.96 2.64
CA MET A 113 4.34 -15.54 1.33
C MET A 113 5.47 -15.38 0.30
N ALA A 114 6.67 -14.96 0.72
CA ALA A 114 7.83 -14.93 -0.16
C ALA A 114 8.24 -16.34 -0.59
N ASP A 115 8.30 -17.30 0.34
CA ASP A 115 8.62 -18.70 0.01
C ASP A 115 7.59 -19.32 -0.95
N LEU A 116 6.29 -19.15 -0.64
CA LEU A 116 5.18 -19.72 -1.42
C LEU A 116 5.10 -19.15 -2.83
N SER A 117 5.48 -17.88 -3.00
CA SER A 117 5.53 -17.21 -4.30
C SER A 117 6.88 -17.33 -5.01
N GLN A 118 7.79 -18.19 -4.52
CA GLN A 118 9.14 -18.37 -5.07
C GLN A 118 9.93 -17.06 -5.18
N GLY A 119 9.73 -16.16 -4.21
CA GLY A 119 10.39 -14.86 -4.13
C GLY A 119 9.67 -13.71 -4.83
N ALA A 120 8.56 -13.95 -5.54
CA ALA A 120 7.86 -12.90 -6.28
C ALA A 120 7.35 -11.77 -5.36
N THR A 121 6.78 -12.08 -4.20
CA THR A 121 6.33 -11.03 -3.26
C THR A 121 7.48 -10.27 -2.62
N LEU A 122 8.65 -10.91 -2.43
CA LEU A 122 9.85 -10.22 -1.95
C LEU A 122 10.39 -9.24 -2.99
N GLN A 123 10.44 -9.66 -4.26
CA GLN A 123 10.84 -8.81 -5.37
C GLN A 123 9.88 -7.61 -5.53
N ALA A 124 8.58 -7.86 -5.51
CA ALA A 124 7.55 -6.82 -5.53
C ALA A 124 7.70 -5.83 -4.38
N ASN A 125 8.00 -6.30 -3.16
CA ASN A 125 8.22 -5.46 -1.99
C ASN A 125 9.42 -4.51 -2.18
N LEU A 126 10.53 -5.03 -2.71
CA LEU A 126 11.73 -4.23 -2.96
C LEU A 126 11.49 -3.17 -4.04
N SER A 127 10.85 -3.56 -5.13
CA SER A 127 10.50 -2.66 -6.23
C SER A 127 9.53 -1.57 -5.77
N LEU A 128 8.49 -1.94 -5.00
CA LEU A 128 7.56 -1.01 -4.37
C LEU A 128 8.28 -0.02 -3.45
N LEU A 129 9.22 -0.48 -2.61
CA LEU A 129 9.98 0.38 -1.71
C LEU A 129 10.78 1.45 -2.48
N GLN A 130 11.46 1.05 -3.55
CA GLN A 130 12.24 1.95 -4.40
C GLN A 130 11.33 2.95 -5.13
N ASN A 131 10.19 2.47 -5.67
CA ASN A 131 9.22 3.32 -6.36
C ASN A 131 8.59 4.35 -5.41
N ASN A 132 8.22 3.93 -4.19
CA ASN A 132 7.70 4.83 -3.16
C ASN A 132 8.70 5.92 -2.80
N ALA A 133 9.97 5.56 -2.58
CA ALA A 133 11.02 6.52 -2.27
C ALA A 133 11.22 7.53 -3.42
N ARG A 134 11.20 7.06 -4.67
CA ARG A 134 11.30 7.91 -5.85
C ARG A 134 10.12 8.90 -5.94
N VAL A 135 8.89 8.42 -5.82
CA VAL A 135 7.68 9.28 -5.88
C VAL A 135 7.68 10.29 -4.74
N ALA A 136 7.98 9.86 -3.51
CA ALA A 136 8.09 10.75 -2.36
C ALA A 136 9.12 11.86 -2.58
N ALA A 137 10.31 11.54 -3.13
CA ALA A 137 11.34 12.53 -3.44
C ALA A 137 10.88 13.54 -4.52
N LEU A 138 10.14 13.10 -5.53
CA LEU A 138 9.58 13.98 -6.55
C LEU A 138 8.55 14.95 -5.97
N ILE A 139 7.65 14.46 -5.11
CA ILE A 139 6.64 15.29 -4.44
C ILE A 139 7.32 16.27 -3.48
N ALA A 140 8.26 15.82 -2.66
CA ALA A 140 8.98 16.67 -1.72
C ALA A 140 9.70 17.83 -2.43
N LYS A 141 10.28 17.61 -3.61
CA LYS A 141 10.90 18.67 -4.42
C LYS A 141 9.87 19.68 -4.96
N ALA A 142 8.62 19.27 -5.15
CA ALA A 142 7.55 20.12 -5.66
C ALA A 142 6.83 20.91 -4.55
N ILE A 143 7.04 20.55 -3.28
CA ILE A 143 6.63 21.36 -2.12
C ILE A 143 7.67 22.47 -1.96
N VAL A 144 7.31 23.70 -2.31
CA VAL A 144 8.16 24.91 -2.25
C VAL A 144 7.60 25.90 -1.25
#